data_AF-A0A8C8EC10-F1
#
_entry.id   AF-A0A8C8EC10-F1
#
_cell.length_a   1.000
_cell.length_b   1.000
_cell.length_c   1.000
_cell.angle_alpha   90.00
_cell.angle_beta   90.00
_cell.angle_gamma   90.00
#
_symmetry.space_group_name_H-M   'P 1'
#
loop_
_entity.id
_entity.type
_entity.pdbx_description
1 polymer ?
#
loop_
_entity_poly.entity_id
_entity_poly.type
_entity_poly.pdbx_seq_one_letter_code
_entity_poly.pdbx_strand_id
1 'polypeptide(L)'
;QLFLLQTPFFWSNSPFLSTNQHFLSSLTDPRSMNSRVFIGNLNTLVVKKSDVEAIFSKYGKIVGCSVHKGFAFVQYVNERNARAAVAGEDGRMIAGQVL
;
A
#
# COMPACT_ATOMS: atom_id res chain seq x y z
N GLN A 1 4.34 9.46 1.28
CA GLN A 1 3.45 9.44 2.46
C GLN A 1 2.78 8.07 2.55
N LEU A 2 2.84 7.36 3.69
CA LEU A 2 2.17 6.06 3.88
C LEU A 2 0.90 6.18 4.72
N PHE A 3 -0.17 5.47 4.32
CA PHE A 3 -1.42 5.43 5.06
C PHE A 3 -2.00 4.01 5.13
N LEU A 4 -2.68 3.68 6.23
CA LEU A 4 -3.57 2.50 6.26
C LEU A 4 -4.89 2.85 5.55
N LEU A 5 -5.35 1.98 4.67
CA LEU A 5 -6.59 2.17 3.91
C LEU A 5 -7.88 2.10 4.75
N GLN A 6 -7.76 1.87 6.06
CA GLN A 6 -8.85 1.89 7.04
C GLN A 6 -9.45 3.29 7.26
N THR A 7 -8.76 4.38 6.89
CA THR A 7 -9.32 5.72 7.15
C THR A 7 -10.40 6.06 6.11
N PRO A 8 -11.65 6.34 6.52
CA PRO A 8 -12.74 6.68 5.60
C PRO A 8 -12.43 7.93 4.75
N PHE A 9 -11.45 8.72 5.18
CA PHE A 9 -10.99 9.93 4.50
C PHE A 9 -10.35 9.67 3.13
N PHE A 10 -9.77 8.49 2.89
CA PHE A 10 -9.18 8.14 1.59
C PHE A 10 -10.23 7.72 0.55
N TRP A 11 -11.39 7.26 1.02
CA TRP A 11 -12.41 6.59 0.22
C TRP A 11 -13.43 7.55 -0.41
N SER A 12 -13.69 8.70 0.20
CA SER A 12 -14.80 9.56 -0.23
C SER A 12 -14.54 10.41 -1.48
N ASN A 13 -13.28 10.57 -1.92
CA ASN A 13 -12.92 11.50 -3.02
C ASN A 13 -11.85 11.00 -4.00
N SER A 14 -11.48 9.72 -3.97
CA SER A 14 -10.37 9.23 -4.80
C SER A 14 -10.87 8.62 -6.13
N PRO A 15 -10.49 9.16 -7.32
CA PRO A 15 -10.77 8.55 -8.63
C PRO A 15 -10.18 7.14 -8.79
N PHE A 16 -9.33 6.72 -7.83
CA PHE A 16 -8.78 5.39 -7.66
C PHE A 16 -9.84 4.26 -7.63
N LEU A 17 -11.05 4.52 -7.11
CA LEU A 17 -12.12 3.50 -7.05
C LEU A 17 -12.61 3.06 -8.44
N SER A 18 -12.58 3.92 -9.46
CA SER A 18 -13.15 3.59 -10.77
C SER A 18 -12.32 2.57 -11.56
N THR A 19 -10.99 2.55 -11.38
CA THR A 19 -10.09 1.77 -12.25
C THR A 19 -9.76 0.38 -11.74
N ASN A 20 -10.03 0.04 -10.47
CA ASN A 20 -9.53 -1.19 -9.86
C ASN A 20 -10.64 -2.09 -9.26
N GLN A 21 -11.60 -2.52 -10.07
CA GLN A 21 -12.73 -3.37 -9.62
C GLN A 21 -12.29 -4.69 -8.95
N HIS A 22 -11.18 -5.30 -9.39
CA HIS A 22 -10.55 -6.47 -8.74
C HIS A 22 -9.93 -6.14 -7.37
N PHE A 23 -9.48 -4.90 -7.18
CA PHE A 23 -9.00 -4.44 -5.89
C PHE A 23 -10.18 -4.17 -4.95
N LEU A 24 -11.27 -3.59 -5.46
CA LEU A 24 -12.50 -3.32 -4.70
C LEU A 24 -13.19 -4.59 -4.18
N SER A 25 -13.20 -5.67 -4.94
CA SER A 25 -13.77 -6.95 -4.47
C SER A 25 -13.02 -7.54 -3.27
N SER A 26 -11.73 -7.23 -3.14
CA SER A 26 -10.95 -7.61 -1.94
C SER A 26 -11.07 -6.60 -0.79
N LEU A 27 -11.69 -5.44 -1.02
CA LEU A 27 -12.01 -4.43 -0.01
C LEU A 27 -13.37 -4.68 0.65
N THR A 28 -14.25 -5.49 0.05
CA THR A 28 -15.53 -5.86 0.65
C THR A 28 -15.39 -6.87 1.78
N ASP A 29 -14.23 -7.52 1.91
CA ASP A 29 -13.90 -8.37 3.04
C ASP A 29 -13.40 -7.52 4.22
N PRO A 30 -14.17 -7.37 5.31
CA PRO A 30 -13.78 -6.54 6.46
C PRO A 30 -12.49 -7.02 7.14
N ARG A 31 -12.07 -8.27 6.90
CA ARG A 31 -10.82 -8.86 7.39
C ARG A 31 -9.58 -8.56 6.53
N SER A 32 -9.77 -8.11 5.29
CA SER A 32 -8.70 -7.80 4.33
C SER A 32 -8.34 -6.31 4.37
N MET A 33 -9.35 -5.46 4.59
CA MET A 33 -9.24 -4.00 4.68
C MET A 33 -8.23 -3.47 5.70
N ASN A 34 -8.13 -4.14 6.84
CA ASN A 34 -7.28 -3.74 7.95
C ASN A 34 -5.81 -4.12 7.77
N SER A 35 -5.48 -4.94 6.78
CA SER A 35 -4.11 -5.40 6.54
C SER A 35 -3.46 -4.77 5.30
N ARG A 36 -4.02 -3.66 4.80
CA ARG A 36 -3.58 -2.99 3.57
C ARG A 36 -2.91 -1.64 3.82
N VAL A 37 -1.76 -1.48 3.18
CA VAL A 37 -0.92 -0.28 3.21
C VAL A 37 -0.97 0.42 1.86
N PHE A 38 -1.25 1.72 1.88
CA PHE A 38 -1.07 2.62 0.75
C PHE A 38 0.31 3.30 0.86
N ILE A 39 1.02 3.32 -0.25
CA ILE A 39 2.36 3.90 -0.41
C ILE A 39 2.24 5.00 -1.45
N GLY A 40 2.15 6.26 -1.01
CA GLY A 40 2.11 7.43 -1.88
C GLY A 40 3.49 8.05 -2.08
N ASN A 41 3.60 8.95 -3.07
CA ASN A 41 4.87 9.63 -3.41
C ASN A 41 5.97 8.66 -3.85
N LEU A 42 5.57 7.59 -4.55
CA LEU A 42 6.49 6.57 -5.04
C LEU A 42 6.95 6.89 -6.46
N ASN A 43 8.27 6.95 -6.69
CA ASN A 43 8.83 7.13 -8.02
C ASN A 43 8.71 5.84 -8.84
N THR A 44 7.55 5.57 -9.42
CA THR A 44 7.32 4.33 -10.19
C THR A 44 8.06 4.27 -11.52
N LEU A 45 8.82 5.31 -11.89
CA LEU A 45 9.78 5.23 -12.99
C LEU A 45 11.03 4.45 -12.61
N VAL A 46 11.37 4.47 -11.31
CA VAL A 46 12.55 3.80 -10.75
C VAL A 46 12.14 2.57 -9.94
N VAL A 47 11.14 2.72 -9.05
CA VAL A 47 10.67 1.65 -8.16
C VAL A 47 9.64 0.79 -8.86
N LYS A 48 9.93 -0.50 -8.99
CA LYS A 48 9.03 -1.50 -9.56
C LYS A 48 8.30 -2.29 -8.46
N LYS A 49 7.31 -3.07 -8.87
CA LYS A 49 6.59 -4.02 -7.98
C LYS A 49 7.53 -4.88 -7.15
N SER A 50 8.57 -5.43 -7.78
CA SER A 50 9.55 -6.29 -7.10
C SER A 50 10.31 -5.55 -5.99
N ASP A 51 10.62 -4.27 -6.20
CA ASP A 51 11.32 -3.45 -5.19
C ASP A 51 10.40 -3.18 -4.00
N VAL A 52 9.14 -2.80 -4.26
CA VAL A 52 8.13 -2.62 -3.22
C VAL A 52 7.93 -3.93 -2.46
N GLU A 53 7.75 -5.05 -3.13
CA GLU A 53 7.62 -6.35 -2.48
C GLU A 53 8.85 -6.69 -1.64
N ALA A 54 10.06 -6.45 -2.14
CA ALA A 54 11.30 -6.69 -1.39
C ALA A 54 11.40 -5.82 -0.14
N ILE A 55 11.17 -4.51 -0.26
CA ILE A 55 11.22 -3.56 0.87
C ILE A 55 10.20 -3.91 1.94
N PHE A 56 8.97 -4.23 1.53
CA PHE A 56 7.86 -4.44 2.44
C PHE A 56 7.80 -5.89 2.97
N SER A 57 8.38 -6.87 2.27
CA SER A 57 8.41 -8.27 2.72
C SER A 57 9.06 -8.48 4.09
N LYS A 58 9.97 -7.58 4.51
CA LYS A 58 10.63 -7.65 5.82
C LYS A 58 9.68 -7.46 7.01
N TYR A 59 8.53 -6.79 6.80
CA TYR A 59 7.52 -6.60 7.84
C TYR A 59 6.53 -7.77 7.93
N GLY A 60 6.51 -8.63 6.92
CA GLY A 60 5.72 -9.86 6.92
C GLY A 60 5.31 -10.33 5.54
N LYS A 61 4.55 -11.42 5.51
CA LYS A 61 4.09 -12.03 4.27
C LYS A 61 3.09 -11.13 3.54
N ILE A 62 3.45 -10.73 2.33
CA ILE A 62 2.61 -10.00 1.39
C ILE A 62 1.73 -11.03 0.66
N VAL A 63 0.42 -10.78 0.62
CA VAL A 63 -0.55 -11.60 -0.13
C VAL A 63 -1.02 -10.92 -1.41
N GLY A 64 -0.80 -9.61 -1.53
CA GLY A 64 -1.09 -8.85 -2.74
C GLY A 64 -0.26 -7.58 -2.81
N CYS A 65 0.22 -7.25 -3.99
CA CYS A 65 0.90 -5.99 -4.25
C CYS A 65 0.49 -5.46 -5.63
N SER A 66 0.13 -4.18 -5.68
CA SER A 66 -0.27 -3.48 -6.90
C SER A 66 0.45 -2.15 -6.97
N VAL A 67 1.17 -1.90 -8.06
CA VAL A 67 1.89 -0.64 -8.29
C VAL A 67 1.23 0.13 -9.42
N HIS A 68 1.01 1.43 -9.19
CA HIS A 68 0.40 2.36 -10.12
C HIS A 68 1.24 3.62 -10.22
N LYS A 69 1.03 4.43 -11.26
CA LYS A 69 1.85 5.62 -11.49
C LYS A 69 1.77 6.59 -10.30
N GLY A 70 2.86 6.73 -9.56
CA GLY A 70 2.98 7.60 -8.39
C GLY A 70 2.60 6.98 -7.02
N PHE A 71 2.12 5.74 -6.98
CA PHE A 71 1.71 5.08 -5.73
C PHE A 71 1.66 3.56 -5.82
N ALA A 72 1.67 2.87 -4.69
CA ALA A 72 1.51 1.43 -4.61
C ALA A 72 0.62 1.01 -3.45
N PHE A 73 0.13 -0.22 -3.53
CA PHE A 73 -0.60 -0.90 -2.47
C PHE A 73 0.08 -2.20 -2.13
N VAL A 74 0.15 -2.47 -0.83
CA VAL A 74 0.64 -3.74 -0.28
C VAL A 74 -0.41 -4.27 0.68
N GLN A 75 -0.83 -5.51 0.46
CA GLN A 75 -1.73 -6.26 1.31
C GLN A 75 -0.93 -7.31 2.06
N TYR A 76 -1.00 -7.27 3.38
CA TYR A 76 -0.44 -8.30 4.25
C TYR A 76 -1.49 -9.33 4.65
N VAL A 77 -1.00 -10.49 5.10
CA VAL A 77 -1.83 -11.50 5.79
C VAL A 77 -2.44 -10.92 7.08
N ASN A 78 -1.68 -10.09 7.79
CA ASN A 78 -2.03 -9.58 9.13
C ASN A 78 -1.94 -8.06 9.22
N GLU A 79 -2.90 -7.43 9.91
CA GLU A 79 -2.95 -5.98 10.15
C GLU A 79 -1.73 -5.48 10.92
N ARG A 80 -1.25 -6.29 11.87
CA ARG A 80 -0.05 -5.97 12.65
C ARG A 80 1.17 -5.73 11.75
N ASN A 81 1.33 -6.52 10.69
CA ASN A 81 2.43 -6.37 9.74
C ASN A 81 2.26 -5.10 8.90
N ALA A 82 1.02 -4.80 8.48
CA ALA A 82 0.70 -3.58 7.76
C ALA A 82 1.03 -2.33 8.58
N ARG A 83 0.65 -2.32 9.86
CA ARG A 83 0.93 -1.21 10.79
C ARG A 83 2.42 -1.04 11.04
N ALA A 84 3.15 -2.15 11.20
CA ALA A 84 4.61 -2.12 11.36
C ALA A 84 5.31 -1.56 10.11
N ALA A 85 4.83 -1.91 8.92
CA ALA A 85 5.35 -1.38 7.67
C ALA A 85 5.12 0.12 7.51
N VAL A 86 3.91 0.61 7.84
CA VAL A 86 3.62 2.04 7.85
C VAL A 86 4.53 2.75 8.84
N ALA A 87 4.58 2.30 10.10
CA ALA A 87 5.40 2.94 11.12
C ALA A 87 6.91 2.88 10.82
N GLY A 88 7.37 1.88 10.06
CA GLY A 88 8.79 1.66 9.77
C GLY A 88 9.29 2.29 8.46
N GLU A 89 8.40 2.53 7.49
CA GLU A 89 8.76 3.11 6.18
C GLU A 89 8.22 4.52 5.96
N ASP A 90 7.27 5.00 6.77
CA ASP A 90 6.80 6.39 6.71
C ASP A 90 7.96 7.36 7.01
N GLY A 91 8.20 8.31 6.11
CA GLY A 91 9.33 9.24 6.19
C GLY A 91 10.67 8.69 5.69
N ARG A 92 10.72 7.45 5.19
CA ARG A 92 11.95 6.85 4.67
C ARG A 92 12.21 7.25 3.22
N MET A 93 13.47 7.45 2.85
CA MET A 93 13.82 7.79 1.46
C MET A 93 13.92 6.53 0.60
N ILE A 94 13.09 6.44 -0.45
CA ILE A 94 13.15 5.40 -1.47
C ILE A 94 13.31 6.05 -2.84
N ALA A 95 14.37 5.66 -3.57
CA ALA A 95 14.70 6.20 -4.89
C ALA A 95 14.77 7.74 -4.95
N GLY A 96 15.23 8.37 -3.86
CA GLY A 96 15.35 9.83 -3.75
C GLY A 96 14.05 10.56 -3.41
N GLN A 97 12.95 9.85 -3.13
CA GLN A 97 11.71 10.43 -2.64
C GLN A 97 11.40 9.97 -1.22
N VAL A 98 10.89 10.88 -0.40
CA VAL A 98 10.41 10.57 0.96
C VAL A 98 9.05 9.89 0.85
N LEU A 99 8.97 8.68 1.39
CA LEU A 99 7.74 7.91 1.52
C LEU A 99 6.88 8.35 2.70
#